data_AF-A0A2X2YRX4-F1
#
_entry.id   AF-A0A2X2YRX4-F1
#
_cell.length_a   1.000
_cell.length_b   1.000
_cell.length_c   1.000
_cell.angle_alpha   90.00
_cell.angle_beta   90.00
_cell.angle_gamma   90.00
#
_symmetry.space_group_name_H-M   'P 1'
#
loop_
_entity.id
_entity.type
_entity.pdbx_description
1 polymer ?
#
loop_
_entity_poly.entity_id
_entity_poly.type
_entity_poly.pdbx_seq_one_letter_code
_entity_poly.pdbx_strand_id
1 'polypeptide(L)'
;MSKGLETPTDGRRGVFGWRRRSQMGAQDRSLFTRVAESTARFMGTSKFILWMTVFVGVWIAANLVLTRSLGDNPWDPYPFILLNLMFSTQASYAAPLIMFAQNRQDDRDRVIAEQDRQQAARTLADTEYLTREIAALRLAVSELATRDFVRSEIRDLLDELEQRTADSSEEPDDTYSDANPVQR
;
A
#
# COMPACT_ATOMS: atom_id res chain seq x y z
N MET A 1 -9.53 25.15 56.05
CA MET A 1 -9.16 23.71 56.06
C MET A 1 -10.14 22.96 55.19
N SER A 2 -9.58 21.98 54.50
CA SER A 2 -10.06 21.16 53.40
C SER A 2 -11.06 20.06 53.77
N LYS A 3 -11.71 19.53 52.72
CA LYS A 3 -12.41 18.23 52.57
C LYS A 3 -13.81 18.15 53.20
N GLY A 4 -14.83 17.66 52.51
CA GLY A 4 -14.95 17.00 51.21
C GLY A 4 -16.21 16.12 51.21
N LEU A 5 -16.60 15.68 49.99
CA LEU A 5 -17.60 14.64 49.68
C LEU A 5 -19.07 15.14 49.74
N GLU A 6 -19.96 14.96 48.77
CA GLU A 6 -20.00 14.15 47.54
C GLU A 6 -21.18 14.61 46.67
N THR A 7 -21.03 14.40 45.37
CA THR A 7 -22.02 14.45 44.26
C THR A 7 -23.15 13.41 44.44
N PRO A 8 -24.37 13.56 43.88
CA PRO A 8 -24.58 13.38 42.43
C PRO A 8 -25.73 14.18 41.80
N THR A 9 -25.66 14.46 40.49
CA THR A 9 -26.62 13.91 39.51
C THR A 9 -26.28 14.36 38.09
N ASP A 10 -25.92 13.33 37.32
CA ASP A 10 -26.10 13.13 35.88
C ASP A 10 -26.87 14.20 35.09
N GLY A 11 -26.14 14.84 34.17
CA GLY A 11 -26.66 15.71 33.13
C GLY A 11 -26.28 15.25 31.73
N ARG A 12 -26.03 13.95 31.50
CA ARG A 12 -25.86 13.41 30.14
C ARG A 12 -27.21 13.29 29.44
N ARG A 13 -27.82 14.43 29.10
CA ARG A 13 -28.93 14.49 28.15
C ARG A 13 -28.38 14.41 26.73
N GLY A 14 -28.68 13.27 26.11
CA GLY A 14 -28.29 12.94 24.76
C GLY A 14 -28.77 13.98 23.74
N VAL A 15 -27.87 14.34 22.85
CA VAL A 15 -28.20 15.00 21.60
C VAL A 15 -27.74 14.09 20.48
N PHE A 16 -28.71 13.31 20.01
CA PHE A 16 -28.77 12.79 18.65
C PHE A 16 -27.65 11.86 18.18
N GLY A 17 -27.85 10.56 18.43
CA GLY A 17 -27.24 9.50 17.66
C GLY A 17 -27.69 9.52 16.19
N TRP A 18 -26.99 10.27 15.34
CA TRP A 18 -27.09 10.18 13.87
C TRP A 18 -26.27 9.02 13.28
N ARG A 19 -25.82 8.06 14.09
CA ARG A 19 -24.90 6.98 13.66
C ARG A 19 -25.54 5.73 13.05
N ARG A 20 -26.77 5.79 12.54
CA ARG A 20 -27.35 4.69 11.74
C ARG A 20 -28.18 5.19 10.57
N ARG A 21 -27.54 5.56 9.46
CA ARG A 21 -28.22 5.72 8.15
C ARG A 21 -27.37 5.20 6.99
N SER A 22 -26.85 3.98 7.06
CA SER A 22 -26.09 3.43 5.93
C SER A 22 -26.19 1.91 5.71
N GLN A 23 -27.22 1.25 6.24
CA GLN A 23 -27.45 -0.18 5.96
C GLN A 23 -28.46 -0.48 4.84
N MET A 24 -29.19 0.51 4.32
CA MET A 24 -30.25 0.26 3.33
C MET A 24 -29.80 0.13 1.86
N GLY A 25 -28.50 0.03 1.56
CA GLY A 25 -28.02 -0.06 0.17
C GLY A 25 -26.95 -1.12 -0.09
N ALA A 26 -26.79 -2.12 0.79
CA ALA A 26 -25.73 -3.12 0.62
C ALA A 26 -25.98 -4.08 -0.56
N GLN A 27 -27.25 -4.43 -0.82
CA GLN A 27 -27.61 -5.34 -1.91
C GLN A 27 -27.49 -4.66 -3.29
N ASP A 28 -28.04 -3.45 -3.44
CA ASP A 28 -27.92 -2.66 -4.67
C ASP A 28 -26.45 -2.37 -5.02
N ARG A 29 -25.62 -2.02 -4.04
CA ARG A 29 -24.17 -1.79 -4.24
C ARG A 29 -23.44 -2.94 -4.91
N SER A 30 -23.86 -4.19 -4.69
CA SER A 30 -23.20 -5.36 -5.28
C SER A 30 -23.52 -5.57 -6.76
N LEU A 31 -24.79 -5.35 -7.15
CA LEU A 31 -25.26 -5.49 -8.54
C LEU A 31 -24.65 -4.40 -9.42
N PHE A 32 -24.69 -3.15 -8.96
CA PHE A 32 -24.10 -2.02 -9.70
C PHE A 32 -22.58 -2.14 -9.84
N THR A 33 -21.88 -2.73 -8.86
CA THR A 33 -20.42 -2.97 -8.96
C THR A 33 -20.11 -3.99 -10.06
N ARG A 34 -20.86 -5.09 -10.13
CA ARG A 34 -20.68 -6.10 -11.18
C ARG A 34 -21.02 -5.56 -12.57
N VAL A 35 -22.07 -4.75 -12.68
CA VAL A 35 -22.46 -4.09 -13.93
C VAL A 35 -21.38 -3.09 -14.37
N ALA A 36 -20.86 -2.25 -13.47
CA ALA A 36 -19.80 -1.30 -13.80
C ALA A 36 -18.51 -2.00 -14.27
N GLU A 37 -18.11 -3.08 -13.59
CA GLU A 37 -16.94 -3.87 -13.96
C GLU A 37 -17.12 -4.62 -15.30
N SER A 38 -18.35 -5.02 -15.61
CA SER A 38 -18.71 -5.58 -16.92
C SER A 38 -18.69 -4.51 -18.01
N THR A 39 -19.28 -3.34 -17.77
CA THR A 39 -19.34 -2.22 -18.73
C THR A 39 -17.95 -1.66 -19.01
N ALA A 40 -17.08 -1.54 -18.00
CA ALA A 40 -15.70 -1.09 -18.18
C ALA A 40 -14.89 -2.06 -19.07
N ARG A 41 -15.02 -3.37 -18.85
CA ARG A 41 -14.40 -4.40 -19.70
C ARG A 41 -14.99 -4.41 -21.12
N PHE A 42 -16.28 -4.10 -21.24
CA PHE A 42 -16.97 -4.02 -22.52
C PHE A 42 -16.54 -2.79 -23.34
N MET A 43 -16.43 -1.60 -22.73
CA MET A 43 -15.98 -0.37 -23.40
C MET A 43 -14.51 -0.39 -23.83
N GLY A 44 -13.64 -1.12 -23.11
CA GLY A 44 -12.21 -1.22 -23.44
C GLY A 44 -11.87 -2.18 -24.59
N THR A 45 -12.85 -2.93 -25.10
CA THR A 45 -12.61 -3.97 -26.13
C THR A 45 -12.97 -3.45 -27.53
N SER A 46 -12.08 -3.63 -28.51
CA SER A 46 -12.30 -3.25 -29.93
C SER A 46 -13.56 -3.85 -30.57
N LYS A 47 -14.07 -4.96 -29.99
CA LYS A 47 -15.34 -5.59 -30.37
C LYS A 47 -16.57 -4.69 -30.16
N PHE A 48 -16.57 -3.78 -29.18
CA PHE A 48 -17.70 -2.88 -28.94
C PHE A 48 -17.89 -1.91 -30.11
N ILE A 49 -16.80 -1.29 -30.56
CA ILE A 49 -16.80 -0.35 -31.69
C ILE A 49 -17.27 -1.08 -32.95
N LEU A 50 -16.74 -2.28 -33.22
CA LEU A 50 -17.15 -3.10 -34.36
C LEU A 50 -18.66 -3.39 -34.34
N TRP A 51 -19.20 -3.82 -33.20
CA TRP A 51 -20.63 -4.13 -33.07
C TRP A 51 -21.50 -2.88 -33.26
N MET A 52 -21.11 -1.74 -32.69
CA MET A 52 -21.80 -0.46 -32.88
C MET A 52 -21.80 0.00 -34.33
N THR A 53 -20.67 -0.12 -35.03
CA THR A 53 -20.57 0.21 -36.46
C THR A 53 -21.47 -0.70 -37.31
N VAL A 54 -21.49 -2.00 -37.02
CA VAL A 54 -22.38 -2.95 -37.70
C VAL A 54 -23.84 -2.63 -37.43
N PHE A 55 -24.21 -2.35 -36.18
CA PHE A 55 -25.58 -1.99 -35.81
C PHE A 55 -26.08 -0.74 -36.57
N VAL A 56 -25.27 0.33 -36.60
CA VAL A 56 -25.58 1.55 -37.36
C VAL A 56 -25.68 1.24 -38.86
N GLY A 57 -24.76 0.44 -39.41
CA GLY A 57 -24.79 0.04 -40.81
C GLY A 57 -26.03 -0.77 -41.19
N VAL A 58 -26.44 -1.74 -40.35
CA VAL A 58 -27.66 -2.52 -40.53
C VAL A 58 -28.90 -1.65 -40.42
N TRP A 59 -28.93 -0.69 -39.49
CA TRP A 59 -30.05 0.24 -39.35
C TRP A 59 -30.22 1.14 -40.58
N ILE A 60 -29.13 1.67 -41.12
CA ILE A 60 -29.14 2.44 -42.36
C ILE A 60 -29.60 1.57 -43.52
N ALA A 61 -29.08 0.34 -43.64
CA ALA A 61 -29.46 -0.59 -44.70
C ALA A 61 -30.94 -0.98 -44.63
N ALA A 62 -31.47 -1.27 -43.43
CA ALA A 62 -32.87 -1.56 -43.20
C ALA A 62 -33.76 -0.37 -43.61
N ASN A 63 -33.39 0.87 -43.23
CA ASN A 63 -34.10 2.07 -43.65
C ASN A 63 -34.05 2.30 -45.17
N LEU A 64 -32.92 1.99 -45.82
CA LEU A 64 -32.76 2.13 -47.26
C LEU A 64 -33.62 1.10 -48.03
N VAL A 65 -33.71 -0.14 -47.53
CA VAL A 65 -34.58 -1.20 -48.06
C VAL A 65 -36.05 -0.81 -47.87
N LEU A 66 -36.42 -0.32 -46.69
CA LEU A 66 -37.80 0.07 -46.38
C LEU A 66 -38.26 1.28 -47.20
N THR A 67 -37.38 2.26 -47.41
CA THR A 67 -37.62 3.42 -48.29
C THR A 67 -37.78 2.98 -49.75
N ARG A 68 -36.98 2.02 -50.23
CA ARG A 68 -37.14 1.46 -51.57
C ARG A 68 -38.41 0.61 -51.74
N SER A 69 -38.87 -0.03 -50.68
CA SER A 69 -40.02 -0.93 -50.71
C SER A 69 -41.37 -0.20 -50.58
N LEU A 70 -41.43 0.96 -49.92
CA LEU A 70 -42.68 1.69 -49.67
C LEU A 70 -42.91 2.89 -50.61
N GLY A 71 -42.03 3.15 -51.57
CA GLY A 71 -42.24 4.07 -52.70
C GLY A 71 -42.27 5.55 -52.32
N ASP A 72 -43.30 5.99 -51.59
CA ASP A 72 -43.65 7.40 -51.33
C ASP A 72 -43.83 7.77 -49.85
N ASN A 73 -43.81 6.80 -48.92
CA ASN A 73 -43.87 7.09 -47.47
C ASN A 73 -42.66 6.50 -46.75
N PRO A 74 -41.51 7.20 -46.73
CA PRO A 74 -40.35 6.74 -45.99
C PRO A 74 -40.71 6.72 -44.50
N TRP A 75 -40.58 5.54 -43.86
CA TRP A 75 -40.85 5.39 -42.42
C TRP A 75 -39.88 6.23 -41.55
N ASP A 76 -38.69 6.54 -42.08
CA ASP A 76 -37.72 7.45 -41.46
C ASP A 76 -36.87 8.18 -42.55
N PRO A 77 -37.33 9.34 -43.07
CA PRO A 77 -36.57 10.16 -44.01
C PRO A 77 -35.28 10.72 -43.40
N TYR A 78 -34.30 11.09 -44.22
CA TYR A 78 -33.08 11.78 -43.78
C TYR A 78 -33.46 13.05 -42.97
N PRO A 79 -33.06 13.21 -41.69
CA PRO A 79 -31.93 12.64 -40.97
C PRO A 79 -32.32 11.65 -39.85
N PHE A 80 -32.81 10.46 -40.20
CA PHE A 80 -33.03 9.30 -39.31
C PHE A 80 -33.43 9.65 -37.87
N ILE A 81 -34.61 10.26 -37.71
CA ILE A 81 -35.03 10.88 -36.45
C ILE A 81 -35.13 9.84 -35.33
N LEU A 82 -35.49 8.60 -35.66
CA LEU A 82 -35.64 7.52 -34.69
C LEU A 82 -34.29 7.05 -34.15
N LEU A 83 -33.27 6.99 -35.01
CA LEU A 83 -31.89 6.69 -34.59
C LEU A 83 -31.40 7.77 -33.63
N ASN A 84 -31.61 9.02 -33.98
CA ASN A 84 -31.23 10.16 -33.14
C ASN A 84 -31.98 10.17 -31.80
N LEU A 85 -33.27 9.80 -31.79
CA LEU A 85 -34.07 9.71 -30.56
C LEU A 85 -33.56 8.58 -29.65
N MET A 86 -33.22 7.42 -30.23
CA MET A 86 -32.62 6.32 -29.47
C MET A 86 -31.25 6.71 -28.92
N PHE A 87 -30.39 7.37 -29.71
CA PHE A 87 -29.07 7.79 -29.27
C PHE A 87 -29.13 8.85 -28.17
N SER A 88 -30.08 9.79 -28.28
CA SER A 88 -30.34 10.79 -27.24
C SER A 88 -30.79 10.14 -25.93
N THR A 89 -31.66 9.14 -26.01
CA THR A 89 -32.09 8.36 -24.85
C THR A 89 -30.92 7.55 -24.26
N GLN A 90 -30.08 6.97 -25.12
CA GLN A 90 -28.89 6.20 -24.72
C GLN A 90 -27.89 7.08 -23.97
N ALA A 91 -27.63 8.29 -24.44
CA ALA A 91 -26.80 9.27 -23.74
C ALA A 91 -27.42 9.70 -22.39
N SER A 92 -28.74 9.95 -22.36
CA SER A 92 -29.47 10.37 -21.16
C SER A 92 -29.41 9.32 -20.03
N TYR A 93 -29.50 8.02 -20.35
CA TYR A 93 -29.36 6.96 -19.35
C TYR A 93 -27.89 6.63 -19.00
N ALA A 94 -26.94 6.92 -19.90
CA ALA A 94 -25.52 6.71 -19.63
C ALA A 94 -24.96 7.68 -18.58
N ALA A 95 -25.39 8.95 -18.59
CA ALA A 95 -24.86 9.98 -17.68
C ALA A 95 -25.03 9.64 -16.18
N PRO A 96 -26.19 9.18 -15.69
CA PRO A 96 -26.34 8.73 -14.30
C PRO A 96 -25.44 7.54 -13.96
N LEU A 97 -25.34 6.56 -14.86
CA LEU A 97 -24.56 5.35 -14.63
C LEU A 97 -23.06 5.66 -14.53
N ILE A 98 -22.56 6.58 -15.35
CA ILE A 98 -21.18 7.07 -15.29
C ILE A 98 -20.94 7.87 -14.00
N MET A 99 -21.86 8.74 -13.61
CA MET A 99 -21.74 9.55 -12.39
C MET A 99 -21.63 8.67 -11.12
N PHE A 100 -22.35 7.54 -11.06
CA PHE A 100 -22.21 6.59 -9.95
C PHE A 100 -20.92 5.76 -10.00
N ALA A 101 -20.39 5.49 -11.18
CA ALA A 101 -19.09 4.84 -11.34
C ALA A 101 -17.96 5.74 -10.83
N GLN A 102 -18.05 7.06 -11.09
CA GLN A 102 -17.08 8.07 -10.65
C GLN A 102 -17.09 8.28 -9.13
N ASN A 103 -18.26 8.41 -8.50
CA ASN A 103 -18.36 8.57 -7.04
C ASN A 103 -17.65 7.46 -6.24
N ARG A 104 -17.54 6.24 -6.81
CA ARG A 104 -16.82 5.12 -6.18
C ARG A 104 -15.32 5.10 -6.47
N GLN A 105 -14.88 5.70 -7.57
CA GLN A 105 -13.45 5.94 -7.80
C GLN A 105 -12.95 6.95 -6.78
N ASP A 106 -13.67 8.05 -6.59
CA ASP A 106 -13.34 9.08 -5.60
C ASP A 106 -13.26 8.52 -4.16
N ASP A 107 -14.18 7.63 -3.78
CA ASP A 107 -14.15 6.96 -2.46
C ASP A 107 -12.93 6.04 -2.30
N ARG A 108 -12.55 5.29 -3.35
CA ARG A 108 -11.34 4.44 -3.32
C ARG A 108 -10.07 5.27 -3.27
N ASP A 109 -10.01 6.31 -4.10
CA ASP A 109 -8.87 7.22 -4.19
C ASP A 109 -8.66 7.95 -2.87
N ARG A 110 -9.76 8.30 -2.17
CA ARG A 110 -9.70 8.83 -0.81
C ARG A 110 -9.09 7.85 0.19
N VAL A 111 -9.51 6.59 0.18
CA VAL A 111 -8.96 5.57 1.10
C VAL A 111 -7.48 5.31 0.82
N ILE A 112 -7.10 5.24 -0.46
CA ILE A 112 -5.69 5.10 -0.87
C ILE A 112 -4.88 6.30 -0.38
N ALA A 113 -5.38 7.52 -0.56
CA ALA A 113 -4.71 8.74 -0.08
C ALA A 113 -4.61 8.80 1.46
N GLU A 114 -5.59 8.28 2.19
CA GLU A 114 -5.51 8.17 3.65
C GLU A 114 -4.48 7.13 4.11
N GLN A 115 -4.40 5.98 3.44
CA GLN A 115 -3.39 4.95 3.71
C GLN A 115 -1.97 5.43 3.39
N ASP A 116 -1.79 6.11 2.26
CA ASP A 116 -0.50 6.67 1.85
C ASP A 116 0.02 7.68 2.89
N ARG A 117 -0.86 8.56 3.39
CA ARG A 117 -0.52 9.49 4.48
C ARG A 117 -0.08 8.75 5.76
N GLN A 118 -0.77 7.68 6.14
CA GLN A 118 -0.39 6.89 7.31
C GLN A 118 0.94 6.15 7.10
N GLN A 119 1.17 5.63 5.90
CA GLN A 119 2.41 4.95 5.55
C GLN A 119 3.58 5.93 5.55
N ALA A 120 3.43 7.12 4.95
CA ALA A 120 4.43 8.17 4.98
C ALA A 120 4.78 8.59 6.42
N ALA A 121 3.78 8.75 7.30
CA ALA A 121 4.01 9.06 8.71
C ALA A 121 4.81 7.96 9.43
N ARG A 122 4.51 6.68 9.16
CA ARG A 122 5.28 5.55 9.72
C ARG A 122 6.72 5.52 9.19
N THR A 123 6.91 5.69 7.89
CA THR A 123 8.24 5.73 7.27
C THR A 123 9.10 6.85 7.85
N LEU A 124 8.53 8.03 8.10
CA LEU A 124 9.22 9.13 8.77
C LEU A 124 9.63 8.74 10.20
N ALA A 125 8.72 8.17 10.99
CA ALA A 125 9.02 7.72 12.35
C ALA A 125 10.10 6.62 12.38
N ASP A 126 10.05 5.64 11.48
CA ASP A 126 11.05 4.58 11.37
C ASP A 126 12.42 5.16 10.98
N THR A 127 12.44 6.14 10.07
CA THR A 127 13.69 6.82 9.68
C THR A 127 14.29 7.61 10.83
N GLU A 128 13.47 8.34 11.60
CA GLU A 128 13.91 9.05 12.79
C GLU A 128 14.45 8.09 13.86
N TYR A 129 13.78 6.96 14.06
CA TYR A 129 14.21 5.91 14.99
C TYR A 129 15.56 5.33 14.58
N LEU A 130 15.70 4.88 13.33
CA LEU A 130 16.95 4.34 12.80
C LEU A 130 18.09 5.37 12.87
N THR A 131 17.81 6.64 12.57
CA THR A 131 18.81 7.71 12.65
C THR A 131 19.30 7.90 14.09
N ARG A 132 18.39 7.88 15.07
CA ARG A 132 18.74 7.96 16.49
C ARG A 132 19.55 6.73 16.93
N GLU A 133 19.15 5.55 16.50
CA GLU A 133 19.84 4.30 16.85
C GLU A 133 21.26 4.27 16.25
N ILE A 134 21.43 4.70 15.01
CA ILE A 134 22.76 4.82 14.36
C ILE A 134 23.62 5.86 15.09
N ALA A 135 23.04 6.98 15.52
CA ALA A 135 23.77 7.97 16.31
C ALA A 135 24.24 7.40 17.66
N ALA A 136 23.39 6.65 18.36
CA ALA A 136 23.73 5.97 19.60
C ALA A 136 24.81 4.90 19.39
N LEU A 137 24.66 4.07 18.34
CA LEU A 137 25.66 3.05 17.96
C LEU A 137 27.01 3.69 17.64
N ARG A 138 27.02 4.81 16.90
CA ARG A 138 28.25 5.54 16.57
C ARG A 138 28.95 6.05 17.83
N LEU A 139 28.21 6.56 18.81
CA LEU A 139 28.78 7.02 20.08
C LEU A 139 29.40 5.83 20.85
N ALA A 140 28.66 4.73 21.00
CA ALA A 140 29.17 3.53 21.67
C ALA A 140 30.42 2.94 20.99
N VAL A 141 30.45 2.90 19.65
CA VAL A 141 31.64 2.49 18.89
C VAL A 141 32.78 3.48 19.05
N SER A 142 32.51 4.78 19.09
CA SER A 142 33.57 5.79 19.28
C SER A 142 34.23 5.71 20.66
N GLU A 143 33.49 5.33 21.69
CA GLU A 143 34.04 5.09 23.03
C GLU A 143 34.98 3.86 23.04
N LEU A 144 34.54 2.74 22.46
CA LEU A 144 35.31 1.49 22.40
C LEU A 144 36.51 1.55 21.43
N ALA A 145 36.37 2.28 20.33
CA ALA A 145 37.39 2.39 19.29
C ALA A 145 38.27 3.63 19.44
N THR A 146 38.39 4.20 20.65
CA THR A 146 39.39 5.24 20.88
C THR A 146 40.75 4.64 20.56
N ARG A 147 41.47 5.26 19.61
CA ARG A 147 42.76 4.78 19.10
C ARG A 147 43.73 4.43 20.22
N ASP A 148 43.68 5.18 21.32
CA ASP A 148 44.54 4.98 22.47
C ASP A 148 44.18 3.74 23.29
N PHE A 149 42.90 3.37 23.40
CA PHE A 149 42.46 2.13 24.05
C PHE A 149 42.83 0.89 23.22
N VAL A 150 42.56 0.91 21.92
CA VAL A 150 42.98 -0.18 21.02
C VAL A 150 44.50 -0.32 21.02
N ARG A 151 45.23 0.80 21.07
CA ARG A 151 46.70 0.80 21.14
C ARG A 151 47.22 0.31 22.49
N SER A 152 46.56 0.63 23.61
CA SER A 152 46.96 0.11 24.92
C SER A 152 46.71 -1.38 25.00
N GLU A 153 45.54 -1.86 24.58
CA GLU A 153 45.20 -3.28 24.62
C GLU A 153 46.14 -4.14 23.74
N ILE A 154 46.48 -3.65 22.54
CA ILE A 154 47.45 -4.33 21.67
C ILE A 154 48.84 -4.38 22.34
N ARG A 155 49.24 -3.34 23.06
CA ARG A 155 50.53 -3.33 23.77
C ARG A 155 50.51 -4.27 24.96
N ASP A 156 49.48 -4.21 25.79
CA ASP A 156 49.34 -5.09 26.96
C ASP A 156 49.34 -6.56 26.54
N LEU A 157 48.61 -6.93 25.48
CA LEU A 157 48.62 -8.28 24.92
C LEU A 157 49.99 -8.66 24.33
N LEU A 158 50.73 -7.71 23.75
CA LEU A 158 52.06 -7.96 23.21
C LEU A 158 53.07 -8.22 24.33
N ASP A 159 53.03 -7.40 25.39
CA ASP A 159 53.89 -7.52 26.58
C ASP A 159 53.62 -8.85 27.31
N GLU A 160 52.35 -9.28 27.42
CA GLU A 160 51.98 -10.58 28.00
C GLU A 160 52.58 -11.76 27.20
N LEU A 161 52.55 -11.69 25.87
CA LEU A 161 53.14 -12.71 25.00
C LEU A 161 54.66 -12.73 25.08
N GLU A 162 55.31 -11.56 25.17
CA GLU A 162 56.75 -11.44 25.35
C GLU A 162 57.19 -12.04 26.69
N GLN A 163 56.46 -11.76 27.77
CA GLN A 163 56.69 -12.39 29.08
C GLN A 163 56.51 -13.90 29.06
N ARG A 164 55.44 -14.43 28.45
CA ARG A 164 55.27 -15.88 28.33
C ARG A 164 56.41 -16.53 27.53
N THR A 165 56.91 -15.84 26.51
CA THR A 165 58.02 -16.35 25.70
C THR A 165 59.33 -16.33 26.50
N ALA A 166 59.58 -15.27 27.27
CA ALA A 166 60.73 -15.16 28.16
C ALA A 166 60.72 -16.25 29.25
N ASP A 167 59.58 -16.43 29.92
CA ASP A 167 59.38 -17.44 30.98
C ASP A 167 59.52 -18.87 30.42
N SER A 168 59.03 -19.12 29.20
CA SER A 168 59.21 -20.40 28.49
C SER A 168 60.67 -20.65 28.04
N SER A 169 61.51 -19.61 27.98
CA SER A 169 62.94 -19.73 27.66
C SER A 169 63.86 -19.80 28.88
N GLU A 170 63.33 -19.58 30.09
CA GLU A 170 64.05 -19.71 31.36
C GLU A 170 63.83 -21.06 32.05
N GLU A 171 62.93 -21.92 31.57
CA GLU A 171 62.81 -23.31 32.03
C GLU A 171 64.02 -24.12 31.50
N PRO A 172 65.03 -24.45 32.34
CA PRO A 172 66.16 -25.23 31.90
C PRO A 172 65.68 -26.64 31.60
N ASP A 173 66.08 -27.17 30.44
CA ASP A 173 65.96 -28.58 30.06
C ASP A 173 66.78 -29.46 31.02
N ASP A 174 66.31 -29.61 32.27
CA ASP A 174 66.80 -30.58 33.24
C ASP A 174 66.13 -31.93 32.97
N THR A 175 66.24 -32.44 31.74
CA THR A 175 65.91 -33.84 31.40
C THR A 175 67.00 -34.47 30.54
N TYR A 176 68.27 -34.46 31.02
CA TYR A 176 69.19 -35.57 30.76
C TYR A 176 70.37 -35.60 31.75
N SER A 177 70.13 -36.01 32.99
CA SER A 177 71.20 -36.49 33.87
C SER A 177 70.67 -37.59 34.77
N ASP A 178 70.32 -38.72 34.17
CA ASP A 178 70.19 -39.98 34.90
C ASP A 178 71.59 -40.58 35.06
N ALA A 179 72.16 -40.32 36.23
CA ALA A 179 73.37 -40.96 36.72
C ALA A 179 73.05 -42.41 37.10
N ASN A 180 73.70 -43.38 36.43
CA ASN A 180 73.78 -44.74 36.94
C ASN A 180 75.12 -44.98 37.66
N PRO A 181 75.15 -45.18 38.99
CA PRO A 181 76.37 -45.48 39.72
C PRO A 181 76.66 -47.00 39.76
N VAL A 182 77.88 -47.35 39.34
CA VAL A 182 78.79 -48.40 39.81
C VAL A 182 78.19 -49.65 40.51
N GLN A 183 78.39 -50.83 39.91
CA GLN A 183 78.53 -52.09 40.66
C GLN A 183 79.68 -52.97 40.13
N ARG A 184 80.63 -53.22 41.05
CA ARG A 184 81.67 -54.26 41.17
C ARG A 184 82.79 -54.39 40.15
#